data_AF-A0A7W1E0S6-F1
#
_entry.id   AF-A0A7W1E0S6-F1
#
_cell.length_a   1.000
_cell.length_b   1.000
_cell.length_c   1.000
_cell.angle_alpha   90.00
_cell.angle_beta   90.00
_cell.angle_gamma   90.00
#
_symmetry.space_group_name_H-M   'P 1'
#
loop_
_entity.id
_entity.type
_entity.pdbx_description
1 polymer ?
#
loop_
_entity_poly.entity_id
_entity_poly.type
_entity_poly.pdbx_seq_one_letter_code
_entity_poly.pdbx_strand_id
1 'polypeptide(L)'
;MSRRSVFGGVAAAVALAVIGASALDHGGGSGKVSARASRPTTSLATAADRSGPAVAAAGSTPPADASAASSAVKAEVYPGGGATAVPLSVKASSTEGLRDGDVVSIHVEPKKGAVVYGFEAWLCKGGETYQTDADLRPTFAGKCASKPLSANSDRFKEVRAAPPYAAADGLFRVGTGTDTYATRDGRMTTVACGPARPCSLVLKLQFPYGFGFEAIPLTFR
;
A
#
# COMPACT_ATOMS: atom_id res chain seq x y z
N MET A 1 -15.80 -21.51 -43.02
CA MET A 1 -14.36 -21.83 -42.91
C MET A 1 -14.07 -22.16 -41.45
N SER A 2 -13.93 -23.45 -41.14
CA SER A 2 -13.92 -23.99 -39.78
C SER A 2 -12.49 -24.38 -39.41
N ARG A 3 -11.90 -23.74 -38.40
CA ARG A 3 -10.57 -24.11 -37.87
C ARG A 3 -10.74 -24.80 -36.53
N ARG A 4 -10.56 -26.12 -36.53
CA ARG A 4 -10.38 -26.95 -35.33
C ARG A 4 -8.94 -26.81 -34.87
N SER A 5 -8.74 -26.35 -33.64
CA SER A 5 -7.44 -26.34 -32.98
C SER A 5 -7.36 -27.53 -32.02
N VAL A 6 -6.42 -28.43 -32.28
CA VAL A 6 -6.07 -29.59 -31.46
C VAL A 6 -4.99 -29.14 -30.48
N PHE A 7 -5.27 -29.15 -29.18
CA PHE A 7 -4.22 -29.00 -28.16
C PHE A 7 -3.94 -30.37 -27.53
N GLY A 8 -2.77 -30.90 -27.86
CA GLY A 8 -2.19 -32.09 -27.24
C GLY A 8 -1.73 -31.78 -25.83
N GLY A 9 -2.10 -32.65 -24.88
CA GLY A 9 -1.53 -32.68 -23.55
C GLY A 9 -0.16 -33.33 -23.57
N VAL A 10 0.77 -32.77 -22.79
CA VAL A 10 1.97 -33.47 -22.36
C VAL A 10 2.09 -33.27 -20.85
N ALA A 11 1.84 -34.36 -20.13
CA ALA A 11 2.19 -34.51 -18.72
C ALA A 11 3.70 -34.74 -18.62
N ALA A 12 4.39 -34.05 -17.70
CA ALA A 12 5.78 -34.37 -17.38
C ALA A 12 6.02 -34.26 -15.86
N ALA A 13 6.01 -35.46 -15.28
CA ALA A 13 6.79 -35.99 -14.16
C ALA A 13 7.43 -35.05 -13.12
N VAL A 14 7.03 -35.34 -11.88
CA VAL A 14 7.72 -35.09 -10.60
C VAL A 14 9.13 -35.70 -10.60
N ALA A 15 10.12 -34.93 -10.14
CA ALA A 15 11.39 -35.47 -9.67
C ALA A 15 11.69 -34.93 -8.26
N LEU A 16 11.51 -35.81 -7.28
CA LEU A 16 12.00 -35.70 -5.91
C LEU A 16 13.53 -35.83 -5.92
N ALA A 17 14.23 -34.86 -5.34
CA ALA A 17 15.60 -35.03 -4.89
C ALA A 17 15.72 -34.55 -3.44
N VAL A 18 15.61 -35.52 -2.53
CA VAL A 18 16.13 -35.45 -1.16
C VAL A 18 17.63 -35.77 -1.27
N ILE A 19 18.50 -34.97 -0.64
CA ILE A 19 19.79 -35.35 -0.01
C ILE A 19 20.39 -34.07 0.59
N GLY A 20 20.80 -34.11 1.87
CA GLY A 20 21.74 -33.13 2.42
C GLY A 20 21.65 -32.83 3.92
N ALA A 21 21.80 -33.85 4.76
CA ALA A 21 22.18 -33.66 6.17
C ALA A 21 23.67 -33.30 6.25
N SER A 22 24.05 -32.29 7.04
CA SER A 22 25.41 -32.13 7.60
C SER A 22 25.45 -31.12 8.75
N ALA A 23 25.95 -31.60 9.89
CA ALA A 23 26.69 -30.96 11.00
C ALA A 23 26.07 -29.70 11.67
N LEU A 24 25.62 -29.75 12.94
CA LEU A 24 26.43 -29.78 14.18
C LEU A 24 27.61 -28.80 14.15
N ASP A 25 27.43 -27.62 14.75
CA ASP A 25 28.52 -26.98 15.50
C ASP A 25 27.98 -26.28 16.75
N HIS A 26 28.53 -26.68 17.90
CA HIS A 26 28.32 -26.13 19.23
C HIS A 26 29.33 -24.99 19.46
N GLY A 27 28.87 -23.75 19.36
CA GLY A 27 29.67 -22.57 19.71
C GLY A 27 29.09 -21.83 20.91
N GLY A 28 29.44 -22.28 22.12
CA GLY A 28 29.15 -21.56 23.36
C GLY A 28 29.93 -20.24 23.44
N GLY A 29 29.23 -19.15 23.77
CA GLY A 29 29.82 -17.84 23.98
C GLY A 29 29.11 -17.10 25.11
N SER A 30 29.45 -17.46 26.35
CA SER A 30 29.01 -16.76 27.56
C SER A 30 29.80 -15.46 27.72
N GLY A 31 29.26 -14.36 27.19
CA GLY A 31 29.80 -13.02 27.37
C GLY A 31 29.01 -12.24 28.42
N LYS A 32 29.42 -12.35 29.69
CA LYS A 32 29.05 -11.39 30.73
C LYS A 32 29.84 -10.11 30.48
N VAL A 33 29.17 -9.02 30.10
CA VAL A 33 29.76 -7.67 30.20
C VAL A 33 28.91 -6.81 31.11
N SER A 34 29.63 -6.30 32.10
CA SER A 34 29.26 -5.47 33.22
C SER A 34 28.27 -4.36 32.94
N ALA A 35 27.46 -4.14 33.98
CA ALA A 35 26.76 -2.90 34.27
C ALA A 35 27.66 -1.66 34.06
N ARG A 36 27.11 -0.66 33.39
CA ARG A 36 27.47 0.73 33.67
C ARG A 36 26.19 1.55 33.82
N ALA A 37 25.87 1.81 35.07
CA ALA A 37 24.93 2.83 35.46
C ALA A 37 25.48 4.20 35.04
N SER A 38 24.68 4.98 34.33
CA SER A 38 24.84 6.43 34.21
C SER A 38 23.44 7.04 34.22
N ARG A 39 23.00 7.42 35.41
CA ARG A 39 21.92 8.41 35.61
C ARG A 39 22.50 9.83 35.36
N PRO A 40 21.72 10.90 35.52
CA PRO A 40 20.96 11.57 34.47
C PRO A 40 21.51 12.99 34.22
N THR A 41 21.36 13.55 33.03
CA THR A 41 21.59 14.99 32.83
C THR A 41 20.28 15.65 32.47
N THR A 42 19.62 16.16 33.51
CA THR A 42 18.50 17.08 33.44
C THR A 42 19.02 18.42 32.91
N SER A 43 18.93 18.65 31.60
CA SER A 43 19.12 19.99 31.03
C SER A 43 17.77 20.70 31.01
N LEU A 44 17.53 21.51 32.05
CA LEU A 44 16.58 22.62 32.01
C LEU A 44 16.98 23.53 30.84
N ALA A 45 16.16 23.58 29.79
CA ALA A 45 16.23 24.63 28.80
C ALA A 45 15.19 25.70 29.16
N THR A 46 15.73 26.85 29.51
CA THR A 46 15.10 28.11 29.89
C THR A 46 14.03 28.54 28.88
N ALA A 47 12.84 28.85 29.39
CA ALA A 47 11.81 29.59 28.67
C ALA A 47 12.34 31.00 28.35
N ALA A 48 12.59 31.27 27.06
CA ALA A 48 12.79 32.62 26.56
C ALA A 48 11.49 33.10 25.93
N ASP A 49 10.79 33.92 26.71
CA ASP A 49 9.75 34.85 26.30
C ASP A 49 10.23 35.67 25.08
N ARG A 50 9.51 35.54 23.97
CA ARG A 50 9.60 36.45 22.83
C ARG A 50 8.20 36.84 22.41
N SER A 51 7.63 37.72 23.22
CA SER A 51 6.65 38.70 22.80
C SER A 51 7.21 39.52 21.63
N GLY A 52 6.70 39.29 20.43
CA GLY A 52 7.01 40.03 19.19
C GLY A 52 5.72 40.38 18.45
N PRO A 53 5.70 41.50 17.70
CA PRO A 53 4.47 42.22 17.35
C PRO A 53 3.62 41.51 16.30
N ALA A 54 2.30 41.62 16.45
CA ALA A 54 1.30 41.23 15.48
C ALA A 54 1.50 42.01 14.17
N VAL A 55 1.99 41.31 13.15
CA VAL A 55 2.02 41.83 11.78
C VAL A 55 0.76 41.34 11.07
N ALA A 56 -0.17 42.26 10.84
CA ALA A 56 -1.30 42.05 9.96
C ALA A 56 -0.77 41.85 8.53
N ALA A 57 -1.06 40.69 7.92
CA ALA A 57 -0.77 40.42 6.53
C ALA A 57 -2.01 39.85 5.83
N ALA A 58 -2.56 40.73 4.99
CA ALA A 58 -3.39 40.55 3.81
C ALA A 58 -3.96 39.16 3.50
N GLY A 59 -5.27 39.15 3.26
CA GLY A 59 -6.00 38.02 2.72
C GLY A 59 -5.40 37.47 1.43
N SER A 60 -5.01 36.20 1.50
CA SER A 60 -4.78 35.36 0.34
C SER A 60 -6.09 34.68 -0.02
N THR A 61 -6.70 35.14 -1.10
CA THR A 61 -7.80 34.49 -1.82
C THR A 61 -7.38 33.04 -2.14
N PRO A 62 -8.16 32.01 -1.76
CA PRO A 62 -7.85 30.64 -2.13
C PRO A 62 -7.90 30.50 -3.67
N PRO A 63 -6.93 29.82 -4.31
CA PRO A 63 -7.01 29.55 -5.74
C PRO A 63 -8.22 28.67 -6.03
N ALA A 64 -9.06 29.15 -6.95
CA ALA A 64 -10.21 28.44 -7.46
C ALA A 64 -9.80 27.14 -8.16
N ASP A 65 -10.45 26.05 -7.76
CA ASP A 65 -10.83 24.89 -8.57
C ASP A 65 -9.80 24.38 -9.57
N ALA A 66 -8.74 23.72 -9.07
CA ALA A 66 -8.14 22.62 -9.82
C ALA A 66 -9.11 21.43 -9.79
N SER A 67 -10.09 21.45 -10.71
CA SER A 67 -10.92 20.29 -11.05
C SER A 67 -10.01 19.21 -11.62
N ALA A 68 -9.41 18.41 -10.74
CA ALA A 68 -8.70 17.21 -11.12
C ALA A 68 -9.73 16.28 -11.78
N ALA A 69 -9.52 15.98 -13.06
CA ALA A 69 -10.31 15.00 -13.77
C ALA A 69 -10.19 13.66 -13.03
N SER A 70 -11.19 13.34 -12.22
CA SER A 70 -11.33 12.07 -11.53
C SER A 70 -11.66 11.03 -12.59
N SER A 71 -10.64 10.39 -13.15
CA SER A 71 -10.83 9.19 -13.97
C SER A 71 -11.51 8.14 -13.11
N ALA A 72 -12.81 7.90 -13.36
CA ALA A 72 -13.56 6.87 -12.69
C ALA A 72 -12.95 5.51 -13.06
N VAL A 73 -12.11 4.97 -12.17
CA VAL A 73 -11.54 3.63 -12.33
C VAL A 73 -12.70 2.65 -12.16
N LYS A 74 -13.00 1.88 -13.20
CA LYS A 74 -14.03 0.85 -13.13
C LYS A 74 -13.48 -0.31 -12.30
N ALA A 75 -13.94 -0.44 -11.06
CA ALA A 75 -13.62 -1.59 -10.22
C ALA A 75 -14.07 -2.88 -10.92
N GLU A 76 -13.13 -3.71 -11.36
CA GLU A 76 -13.42 -5.05 -11.87
C GLU A 76 -13.67 -6.01 -10.72
N VAL A 77 -14.92 -6.46 -10.61
CA VAL A 77 -15.39 -7.42 -9.62
C VAL A 77 -15.30 -8.83 -10.23
N TYR A 78 -14.51 -9.74 -9.65
CA TYR A 78 -14.32 -11.09 -10.19
C TYR A 78 -15.35 -12.11 -9.64
N PRO A 79 -15.95 -12.97 -10.50
CA PRO A 79 -16.91 -13.98 -10.11
C PRO A 79 -16.22 -15.29 -9.68
N GLY A 80 -16.07 -15.49 -8.37
CA GLY A 80 -15.60 -16.76 -7.79
C GLY A 80 -16.45 -17.30 -6.63
N GLY A 81 -17.24 -16.42 -6.00
CA GLY A 81 -18.23 -16.78 -4.98
C GLY A 81 -19.15 -15.58 -4.82
N GLY A 82 -20.33 -15.63 -5.45
CA GLY A 82 -21.35 -14.57 -5.45
C GLY A 82 -20.77 -13.17 -5.31
N ALA A 83 -20.09 -12.68 -6.36
CA ALA A 83 -19.29 -11.46 -6.28
C ALA A 83 -20.17 -10.28 -5.85
N THR A 84 -20.15 -10.00 -4.55
CA THR A 84 -20.95 -8.94 -3.96
C THR A 84 -20.27 -7.65 -4.37
N ALA A 85 -20.92 -6.89 -5.25
CA ALA A 85 -20.39 -5.62 -5.71
C ALA A 85 -20.01 -4.76 -4.50
N VAL A 86 -18.78 -4.23 -4.47
CA VAL A 86 -18.32 -3.39 -3.37
C VAL A 86 -19.26 -2.18 -3.25
N PRO A 87 -19.96 -2.01 -2.11
CA PRO A 87 -21.03 -1.01 -1.99
C PRO A 87 -20.48 0.38 -1.65
N LEU A 88 -19.25 0.66 -2.06
CA LEU A 88 -18.53 1.90 -1.84
C LEU A 88 -18.13 2.47 -3.21
N SER A 89 -17.91 3.77 -3.27
CA SER A 89 -17.27 4.45 -4.40
C SER A 89 -16.01 5.14 -3.91
N VAL A 90 -14.97 5.07 -4.74
CA VAL A 90 -13.67 5.66 -4.47
C VAL A 90 -13.40 6.76 -5.48
N LYS A 91 -12.89 7.88 -4.98
CA LYS A 91 -12.31 8.97 -5.78
C LYS A 91 -10.88 9.18 -5.31
N ALA A 92 -9.97 9.32 -6.26
CA ALA A 92 -8.59 9.70 -5.99
C ALA A 92 -8.27 11.02 -6.70
N SER A 93 -7.33 11.79 -6.15
CA SER A 93 -6.72 12.90 -6.90
C SER A 93 -5.94 12.37 -8.11
N SER A 94 -5.25 13.26 -8.83
CA SER A 94 -4.42 12.86 -9.97
C SER A 94 -3.53 11.65 -9.64
N THR A 95 -3.59 10.63 -10.49
CA THR A 95 -2.81 9.39 -10.40
C THR A 95 -1.83 9.24 -11.57
N GLU A 96 -1.66 10.30 -12.35
CA GLU A 96 -0.86 10.31 -13.57
C GLU A 96 0.29 11.32 -13.49
N GLY A 97 1.42 11.00 -14.12
CA GLY A 97 2.58 11.88 -14.13
C GLY A 97 3.09 12.22 -12.73
N LEU A 98 2.94 11.28 -11.79
CA LEU A 98 3.35 11.43 -10.40
C LEU A 98 4.88 11.45 -10.28
N ARG A 99 5.36 12.17 -9.27
CA ARG A 99 6.75 12.15 -8.81
C ARG A 99 6.87 11.39 -7.50
N ASP A 100 8.11 11.04 -7.16
CA ASP A 100 8.41 10.50 -5.85
C ASP A 100 7.99 11.46 -4.72
N GLY A 101 7.25 10.96 -3.74
CA GLY A 101 6.75 11.73 -2.61
C GLY A 101 5.46 12.53 -2.86
N ASP A 102 4.93 12.51 -4.09
CA ASP A 102 3.63 13.14 -4.40
C ASP A 102 2.52 12.51 -3.53
N VAL A 103 1.55 13.34 -3.14
CA VAL A 103 0.43 12.91 -2.29
C VAL A 103 -0.78 12.62 -3.17
N VAL A 104 -1.31 11.41 -3.06
CA VAL A 104 -2.63 11.05 -3.61
C VAL A 104 -3.65 11.18 -2.47
N SER A 105 -4.64 12.04 -2.65
CA SER A 105 -5.80 12.10 -1.76
C SER A 105 -6.83 11.06 -2.19
N ILE A 106 -7.37 10.33 -1.23
CA ILE A 106 -8.34 9.25 -1.41
C ILE A 106 -9.60 9.63 -0.65
N HIS A 107 -10.73 9.65 -1.34
CA HIS A 107 -12.05 9.83 -0.75
C HIS A 107 -12.88 8.59 -1.02
N VAL A 108 -13.36 7.95 0.05
CA VAL A 108 -14.24 6.78 -0.02
C VAL A 108 -15.59 7.15 0.56
N GLU A 109 -16.65 6.98 -0.23
CA GLU A 109 -18.03 7.24 0.19
C GLU A 109 -18.89 5.97 -0.02
N PRO A 110 -19.85 5.70 0.87
CA PRO A 110 -20.78 4.59 0.69
C PRO A 110 -21.83 4.91 -0.37
N LYS A 111 -22.19 3.90 -1.16
CA LYS A 111 -23.38 3.97 -2.03
C LYS A 111 -24.65 4.00 -1.16
N LYS A 112 -25.78 4.40 -1.74
CA LYS A 112 -27.07 4.53 -1.03
C LYS A 112 -27.39 3.27 -0.20
N GLY A 113 -27.52 3.45 1.12
CA GLY A 113 -27.86 2.39 2.07
C GLY A 113 -26.66 1.59 2.62
N ALA A 114 -25.44 1.90 2.21
CA ALA A 114 -24.22 1.30 2.73
C ALA A 114 -23.55 2.17 3.80
N VAL A 115 -22.51 1.63 4.43
CA VAL A 115 -21.69 2.29 5.46
C VAL A 115 -20.22 1.99 5.17
N VAL A 116 -19.33 2.96 5.41
CA VAL A 116 -17.87 2.77 5.29
C VAL A 116 -17.23 2.75 6.68
N TYR A 117 -16.43 1.74 6.99
CA TYR A 117 -15.65 1.68 8.24
C TYR A 117 -14.22 2.17 8.08
N GLY A 118 -13.72 2.23 6.86
CA GLY A 118 -12.38 2.70 6.55
C GLY A 118 -11.80 1.97 5.36
N PHE A 119 -10.49 2.12 5.18
CA PHE A 119 -9.73 1.40 4.16
C PHE A 119 -8.27 1.25 4.56
N GLU A 120 -7.64 0.21 4.01
CA GLU A 120 -6.18 0.08 3.97
C GLU A 120 -5.69 0.44 2.56
N ALA A 121 -4.68 1.28 2.43
CA ALA A 121 -4.05 1.63 1.16
C ALA A 121 -2.64 1.03 1.08
N TRP A 122 -2.32 0.36 -0.02
CA TRP A 122 -1.05 -0.34 -0.26
C TRP A 122 -0.45 0.05 -1.61
N LEU A 123 0.87 0.25 -1.67
CA LEU A 123 1.57 0.42 -2.94
C LEU A 123 1.98 -0.94 -3.50
N CYS A 124 1.46 -1.29 -4.67
CA CYS A 124 1.62 -2.61 -5.26
C CYS A 124 1.98 -2.58 -6.75
N LYS A 125 2.36 -3.74 -7.30
CA LYS A 125 2.66 -3.90 -8.73
C LYS A 125 1.46 -3.53 -9.59
N GLY A 126 1.69 -2.81 -10.69
CA GLY A 126 0.66 -2.48 -11.66
C GLY A 126 0.23 -3.70 -12.47
N GLY A 127 -1.03 -3.72 -12.93
CA GLY A 127 -1.56 -4.77 -13.81
C GLY A 127 -1.82 -6.13 -13.14
N GLU A 128 -1.62 -6.24 -11.82
CA GLU A 128 -1.92 -7.44 -11.04
C GLU A 128 -3.39 -7.44 -10.57
N THR A 129 -3.90 -8.64 -10.29
CA THR A 129 -5.22 -8.84 -9.71
C THR A 129 -5.13 -9.06 -8.20
N TYR A 130 -5.99 -8.39 -7.43
CA TYR A 130 -6.04 -8.43 -5.96
C TYR A 130 -7.43 -8.89 -5.51
N GLN A 131 -7.51 -10.07 -4.89
CA GLN A 131 -8.79 -10.70 -4.51
C GLN A 131 -8.82 -11.14 -3.06
N THR A 132 -7.65 -11.28 -2.43
CA THR A 132 -7.52 -11.82 -1.08
C THR A 132 -6.62 -10.93 -0.24
N ASP A 133 -6.77 -11.04 1.07
CA ASP A 133 -5.84 -10.38 2.00
C ASP A 133 -4.39 -10.78 1.77
N ALA A 134 -4.14 -12.04 1.39
CA ALA A 134 -2.80 -12.55 1.12
C ALA A 134 -2.14 -11.83 -0.07
N ASP A 135 -2.92 -11.30 -1.02
CA ASP A 135 -2.40 -10.51 -2.14
C ASP A 135 -1.75 -9.21 -1.67
N LEU A 136 -2.30 -8.59 -0.61
CA LEU A 136 -1.77 -7.34 -0.06
C LEU A 136 -0.64 -7.53 0.93
N ARG A 137 -0.45 -8.74 1.48
CA ARG A 137 0.63 -9.01 2.43
C ARG A 137 1.94 -9.27 1.66
N PRO A 138 2.96 -8.41 1.80
CA PRO A 138 4.19 -8.51 1.00
C PRO A 138 4.82 -9.89 1.05
N THR A 139 5.00 -10.47 2.24
CA THR A 139 5.65 -11.78 2.42
C THR A 139 4.77 -12.97 2.06
N PHE A 140 3.52 -12.79 1.67
CA PHE A 140 2.64 -13.89 1.22
C PHE A 140 2.63 -13.99 -0.31
N ALA A 141 1.90 -13.11 -1.00
CA ALA A 141 1.80 -13.17 -2.46
C ALA A 141 2.96 -12.47 -3.20
N GLY A 142 3.65 -11.52 -2.53
CA GLY A 142 4.75 -10.80 -3.15
C GLY A 142 4.33 -9.72 -4.16
N LYS A 143 3.09 -9.22 -4.07
CA LYS A 143 2.52 -8.23 -5.01
C LYS A 143 2.66 -6.77 -4.53
N CYS A 144 2.76 -6.53 -3.24
CA CYS A 144 2.84 -5.19 -2.65
C CYS A 144 4.19 -4.93 -1.98
N ALA A 145 4.64 -3.67 -1.97
CA ALA A 145 5.93 -3.30 -1.40
C ALA A 145 6.01 -3.67 0.10
N SER A 146 7.13 -4.26 0.53
CA SER A 146 7.40 -4.63 1.92
C SER A 146 7.84 -3.44 2.77
N LYS A 147 8.39 -2.40 2.14
CA LYS A 147 8.85 -1.15 2.74
C LYS A 147 8.52 0.05 1.85
N PRO A 148 8.62 1.30 2.35
CA PRO A 148 8.53 2.47 1.49
C PRO A 148 9.59 2.40 0.38
N LEU A 149 9.23 2.79 -0.85
CA LEU A 149 10.15 2.75 -1.99
C LEU A 149 11.15 3.91 -1.98
N SER A 150 10.82 4.98 -1.27
CA SER A 150 11.67 6.14 -1.00
C SER A 150 11.45 6.66 0.43
N ALA A 151 12.34 7.54 0.89
CA ALA A 151 12.31 8.10 2.24
C ALA A 151 11.03 8.89 2.57
N ASN A 152 10.36 9.45 1.54
CA ASN A 152 9.18 10.30 1.69
C ASN A 152 7.89 9.62 1.22
N SER A 153 7.92 8.31 0.99
CA SER A 153 6.77 7.54 0.54
C SER A 153 6.16 6.72 1.65
N ASP A 154 4.90 6.34 1.47
CA ASP A 154 4.22 5.37 2.30
C ASP A 154 4.28 3.98 1.63
N ARG A 155 4.42 2.92 2.45
CA ARG A 155 4.18 1.54 1.97
C ARG A 155 2.72 1.12 2.16
N PHE A 156 2.13 1.63 3.24
CA PHE A 156 0.87 1.21 3.81
C PHE A 156 0.29 2.36 4.63
N LYS A 157 -1.01 2.58 4.49
CA LYS A 157 -1.80 3.44 5.37
C LYS A 157 -3.09 2.74 5.75
N GLU A 158 -3.49 2.86 7.00
CA GLU A 158 -4.82 2.51 7.47
C GLU A 158 -5.56 3.81 7.78
N VAL A 159 -6.77 3.92 7.25
CA VAL A 159 -7.67 5.04 7.50
C VAL A 159 -8.97 4.45 8.04
N ARG A 160 -9.44 5.00 9.16
CA ARG A 160 -10.71 4.61 9.76
C ARG A 160 -11.73 5.72 9.55
N ALA A 161 -12.91 5.36 9.11
CA ALA A 161 -14.04 6.28 9.10
C ALA A 161 -14.47 6.57 10.55
N ALA A 162 -14.78 7.82 10.84
CA ALA A 162 -15.40 8.21 12.10
C ALA A 162 -16.93 8.21 11.96
N PRO A 163 -17.71 8.01 13.06
CA PRO A 163 -19.15 8.27 13.06
C PRO A 163 -19.48 9.64 12.45
N PRO A 164 -20.51 9.75 11.59
CA PRO A 164 -21.56 8.78 11.30
C PRO A 164 -21.22 7.75 10.20
N TYR A 165 -19.93 7.54 9.90
CA TYR A 165 -19.45 6.58 8.89
C TYR A 165 -19.92 6.91 7.47
N ALA A 166 -20.03 8.20 7.18
CA ALA A 166 -20.50 8.73 5.90
C ALA A 166 -19.38 8.83 4.84
N ALA A 167 -18.11 8.89 5.26
CA ALA A 167 -16.97 8.91 4.37
C ALA A 167 -15.68 8.50 5.12
N ALA A 168 -14.66 8.13 4.36
CA ALA A 168 -13.29 8.01 4.83
C ALA A 168 -12.35 8.75 3.88
N ASP A 169 -11.57 9.68 4.41
CA ASP A 169 -10.60 10.47 3.67
C ASP A 169 -9.18 10.12 4.12
N GLY A 170 -8.28 9.93 3.16
CA GLY A 170 -6.89 9.60 3.43
C GLY A 170 -5.93 10.26 2.47
N LEU A 171 -4.69 10.40 2.92
CA LEU A 171 -3.57 10.84 2.10
C LEU A 171 -2.55 9.70 2.03
N PHE A 172 -2.06 9.41 0.83
CA PHE A 172 -1.03 8.41 0.59
C PHE A 172 0.11 9.03 -0.21
N ARG A 173 1.34 8.99 0.31
CA ARG A 173 2.53 9.46 -0.39
C ARG A 173 3.06 8.35 -1.30
N VAL A 174 3.03 8.55 -2.61
CA VAL A 174 3.56 7.56 -3.55
C VAL A 174 5.08 7.59 -3.57
N GLY A 175 5.70 6.45 -3.86
CA GLY A 175 7.14 6.31 -3.97
C GLY A 175 7.56 5.71 -5.30
N THR A 176 8.71 6.14 -5.81
CA THR A 176 9.40 5.45 -6.91
C THR A 176 10.63 4.74 -6.38
N GLY A 177 10.98 3.60 -6.98
CA GLY A 177 12.09 2.78 -6.53
C GLY A 177 11.87 1.31 -6.77
N THR A 178 12.67 0.50 -6.10
CA THR A 178 12.62 -0.95 -6.17
C THR A 178 12.70 -1.53 -4.76
N ASP A 179 11.86 -2.51 -4.49
CA ASP A 179 11.88 -3.30 -3.27
C ASP A 179 11.95 -4.78 -3.63
N THR A 180 12.99 -5.46 -3.14
CA THR A 180 13.24 -6.88 -3.41
C THR A 180 13.36 -7.62 -2.08
N TYR A 181 12.55 -8.66 -1.92
CA TYR A 181 12.45 -9.42 -0.67
C TYR A 181 12.01 -10.86 -0.93
N ALA A 182 12.19 -11.74 0.05
CA ALA A 182 11.73 -13.12 0.00
C ALA A 182 10.29 -13.25 0.50
N THR A 183 9.44 -13.98 -0.21
CA THR A 183 8.14 -14.43 0.28
C THR A 183 8.29 -15.63 1.23
N ARG A 184 7.20 -16.02 1.89
CA ARG A 184 7.17 -17.09 2.91
C ARG A 184 7.58 -18.47 2.37
N ASP A 185 7.42 -18.68 1.06
CA ASP A 185 7.87 -19.86 0.32
C ASP A 185 9.36 -19.78 -0.08
N GLY A 186 10.09 -18.73 0.31
CA GLY A 186 11.49 -18.50 -0.03
C GLY A 186 11.73 -17.90 -1.41
N ARG A 187 10.67 -17.61 -2.18
CA ARG A 187 10.81 -17.02 -3.52
C ARG A 187 11.17 -15.55 -3.43
N MET A 188 12.18 -15.13 -4.20
CA MET A 188 12.49 -13.70 -4.34
C MET A 188 11.45 -13.02 -5.23
N THR A 189 10.89 -11.92 -4.75
CA THR A 189 10.00 -11.05 -5.52
C THR A 189 10.56 -9.64 -5.53
N THR A 190 10.25 -8.91 -6.59
CA THR A 190 10.62 -7.51 -6.75
C THR A 190 9.39 -6.69 -7.11
N VAL A 191 9.10 -5.66 -6.32
CA VAL A 191 8.14 -4.60 -6.62
C VAL A 191 8.92 -3.37 -7.05
N ALA A 192 8.59 -2.80 -8.20
CA ALA A 192 9.30 -1.63 -8.70
C ALA A 192 8.30 -0.63 -9.30
N CYS A 193 8.42 0.63 -8.90
CA CYS A 193 7.57 1.73 -9.36
C CYS A 193 8.43 2.84 -9.97
N GLY A 194 7.94 3.48 -11.03
CA GLY A 194 8.60 4.61 -11.68
C GLY A 194 8.13 4.81 -13.12
N PRO A 195 8.77 5.69 -13.92
CA PRO A 195 8.27 6.09 -15.23
C PRO A 195 8.04 4.96 -16.24
N ALA A 196 8.85 3.90 -16.18
CA ALA A 196 8.70 2.71 -17.03
C ALA A 196 8.06 1.51 -16.31
N ARG A 197 7.63 1.69 -15.05
CA ARG A 197 7.19 0.61 -14.17
C ARG A 197 5.92 1.06 -13.45
N PRO A 198 4.74 0.89 -14.09
CA PRO A 198 3.49 1.31 -13.51
C PRO A 198 3.21 0.53 -12.22
N CYS A 199 2.62 1.21 -11.25
CA CYS A 199 2.17 0.61 -10.00
C CYS A 199 0.69 0.82 -9.81
N SER A 200 0.11 0.16 -8.82
CA SER A 200 -1.26 0.38 -8.40
C SER A 200 -1.29 0.77 -6.93
N LEU A 201 -2.11 1.77 -6.60
CA LEU A 201 -2.55 2.01 -5.24
C LEU A 201 -3.76 1.11 -4.98
N VAL A 202 -3.55 0.06 -4.20
CA VAL A 202 -4.60 -0.93 -3.93
C VAL A 202 -5.24 -0.65 -2.58
N LEU A 203 -6.55 -0.44 -2.61
CA LEU A 203 -7.37 -0.18 -1.43
C LEU A 203 -8.09 -1.46 -1.01
N LYS A 204 -7.95 -1.86 0.25
CA LYS A 204 -8.87 -2.80 0.90
C LYS A 204 -9.93 -1.98 1.62
N LEU A 205 -11.12 -1.93 1.05
CA LEU A 205 -12.25 -1.13 1.53
C LEU A 205 -13.05 -1.95 2.55
N GLN A 206 -13.33 -1.37 3.72
CA GLN A 206 -14.00 -2.05 4.83
C GLN A 206 -15.43 -1.50 4.99
N PHE A 207 -16.41 -2.40 5.06
CA PHE A 207 -17.84 -2.09 5.21
C PHE A 207 -18.52 -3.16 6.07
N PRO A 208 -19.78 -2.98 6.53
CA PRO A 208 -20.45 -3.98 7.35
C PRO A 208 -20.44 -5.36 6.69
N TYR A 209 -20.07 -6.37 7.47
CA TYR A 209 -20.06 -7.79 7.08
C TYR A 209 -19.06 -8.17 5.97
N GLY A 210 -18.09 -7.32 5.62
CA GLY A 210 -17.09 -7.70 4.63
C GLY A 210 -16.04 -6.65 4.29
N PHE A 211 -15.29 -6.94 3.24
CA PHE A 211 -14.36 -6.02 2.62
C PHE A 211 -14.29 -6.29 1.11
N GLY A 212 -13.76 -5.33 0.37
CA GLY A 212 -13.52 -5.44 -1.06
C GLY A 212 -12.19 -4.80 -1.45
N PHE A 213 -11.75 -5.03 -2.68
CA PHE A 213 -10.51 -4.46 -3.20
C PHE A 213 -10.78 -3.54 -4.38
N GLU A 214 -10.05 -2.45 -4.45
CA GLU A 214 -10.03 -1.55 -5.60
C GLU A 214 -8.59 -1.17 -5.91
N ALA A 215 -8.17 -1.35 -7.16
CA ALA A 215 -6.83 -1.03 -7.61
C ALA A 215 -6.86 0.22 -8.50
N ILE A 216 -6.20 1.29 -8.05
CA ILE A 216 -6.09 2.55 -8.79
C ILE A 216 -4.74 2.57 -9.50
N PRO A 217 -4.68 2.61 -10.85
CA PRO A 217 -3.42 2.64 -11.58
C PRO A 217 -2.69 3.96 -11.33
N LEU A 218 -1.37 3.87 -11.15
CA LEU A 218 -0.45 4.98 -10.96
C LEU A 218 0.56 5.03 -12.11
N THR A 219 0.74 6.20 -12.72
CA THR A 219 1.83 6.45 -13.67
C THR A 219 2.74 7.56 -13.16
N PHE A 220 4.02 7.47 -13.50
CA PHE A 220 5.07 8.37 -13.01
C PHE A 220 5.81 9.03 -14.17
N ARG A 221 6.44 10.18 -13.91
CA ARG A 221 7.24 10.94 -14.88
C ARG A 221 8.66 11.18 -14.42
#